data_AF-A0A941FTE0-F1
#
_entry.id   AF-A0A941FTE0-F1
#
_cell.length_a   1.000
_cell.length_b   1.000
_cell.length_c   1.000
_cell.angle_alpha   90.00
_cell.angle_beta   90.00
_cell.angle_gamma   90.00
#
_symmetry.space_group_name_H-M   'P 1'
#
loop_
_entity.id
_entity.type
_entity.pdbx_description
1 polymer ?
#
loop_
_entity_poly.entity_id
_entity_poly.type
_entity_poly.pdbx_seq_one_letter_code
_entity_poly.pdbx_strand_id
1 'polypeptide(L)'
;MQATVEEDGAISVSWASDGSTSYVIHYSGANQSEPSQATMMGYSETNNWKLLKANIPSSKPNDQIFLYVQGFSEVGQGSNDIEKAAYLNEHSFGSEWSTAVSVTIPAK
;
A
#
# COMPACT_ATOMS: atom_id res chain seq x y z
N MET A 1 -9.77 -5.19 4.70
CA MET A 1 -9.17 -4.20 3.80
C MET A 1 -10.05 -4.07 2.57
N GLN A 2 -10.21 -2.87 2.02
CA GLN A 2 -10.95 -2.59 0.79
C GLN A 2 -10.11 -1.65 -0.06
N ALA A 3 -10.17 -1.81 -1.38
CA ALA A 3 -9.49 -0.91 -2.31
C ALA A 3 -10.36 -0.65 -3.54
N THR A 4 -10.30 0.57 -4.07
CA THR A 4 -11.11 1.03 -5.19
C THR A 4 -10.27 1.91 -6.11
N VAL A 5 -10.47 1.77 -7.42
CA VAL A 5 -9.94 2.73 -8.40
C VAL A 5 -10.92 3.91 -8.48
N GLU A 6 -10.42 5.12 -8.21
CA GLU A 6 -11.19 6.36 -8.30
C GLU A 6 -11.36 6.83 -9.74
N GLU A 7 -12.27 7.79 -9.98
CA GLU A 7 -12.53 8.36 -11.31
C GLU A 7 -11.28 9.00 -11.94
N ASP A 8 -10.41 9.61 -11.12
CA ASP A 8 -9.14 10.19 -11.57
C ASP A 8 -8.11 9.11 -11.96
N GLY A 9 -8.35 7.85 -11.58
CA GLY A 9 -7.51 6.67 -11.78
C GLY A 9 -6.53 6.40 -10.63
N ALA A 10 -6.59 7.13 -9.52
CA ALA A 10 -5.88 6.79 -8.30
C ALA A 10 -6.50 5.55 -7.63
N ILE A 11 -5.75 4.91 -6.74
CA ILE A 11 -6.24 3.78 -5.95
C ILE A 11 -6.37 4.24 -4.50
N SER A 12 -7.58 4.20 -3.97
CA SER A 12 -7.84 4.43 -2.56
C SER A 12 -8.02 3.12 -1.84
N VAL A 13 -7.40 3.00 -0.67
CA VAL A 13 -7.41 1.79 0.14
C VAL A 13 -7.69 2.13 1.60
N SER A 14 -8.49 1.30 2.25
CA SER A 14 -8.84 1.44 3.66
C SER A 14 -8.94 0.10 4.37
N TRP A 15 -8.77 0.12 5.69
CA TRP A 15 -8.82 -1.08 6.52
C TRP A 15 -9.43 -0.78 7.90
N ALA A 16 -9.76 -1.83 8.63
CA ALA A 16 -10.19 -1.68 10.02
C ALA A 16 -8.99 -1.31 10.89
N SER A 17 -9.21 -0.47 11.91
CA SER A 17 -8.17 -0.18 12.89
C SER A 17 -7.87 -1.40 13.75
N ASP A 18 -6.57 -1.66 13.96
CA ASP A 18 -6.05 -2.73 14.80
C ASP A 18 -5.28 -2.20 16.02
N GLY A 19 -5.35 -0.89 16.27
CA GLY A 19 -4.60 -0.22 17.35
C GLY A 19 -3.17 0.18 16.98
N SER A 20 -2.74 -0.03 15.73
CA SER A 20 -1.44 0.47 15.24
C SER A 20 -1.43 1.99 15.11
N THR A 21 -0.25 2.57 15.36
CA THR A 21 0.04 4.00 15.29
C THR A 21 0.29 4.45 13.86
N SER A 22 0.95 3.61 13.05
CA SER A 22 1.17 3.86 11.64
C SER A 22 1.11 2.57 10.83
N TYR A 23 1.09 2.70 9.52
CA TYR A 23 0.95 1.60 8.59
C TYR A 23 1.89 1.79 7.40
N VAL A 24 2.51 0.69 6.97
CA VAL A 24 3.19 0.61 5.67
C VAL A 24 2.31 -0.18 4.72
N ILE A 25 2.07 0.39 3.55
CA ILE A 25 1.31 -0.23 2.47
C ILE A 25 2.32 -0.79 1.47
N HIS A 26 2.35 -2.11 1.30
CA HIS A 26 3.23 -2.78 0.37
C HIS A 26 2.49 -3.12 -0.92
N TYR A 27 3.12 -2.90 -2.06
CA TYR A 27 2.56 -3.24 -3.37
C TYR A 27 3.66 -3.53 -4.39
N SER A 28 3.27 -4.18 -5.48
CA SER A 28 4.14 -4.73 -6.52
C SER A 28 3.73 -4.21 -7.90
N GLY A 29 4.45 -4.63 -8.95
CA GLY A 29 4.05 -4.35 -10.32
C GLY A 29 2.72 -5.01 -10.69
N ALA A 30 2.19 -4.65 -11.86
CA ALA A 30 0.98 -5.26 -12.39
C ALA A 30 1.05 -6.80 -12.42
N ASN A 31 -0.03 -7.44 -11.95
CA ASN A 31 -0.22 -8.90 -11.89
C ASN A 31 0.78 -9.67 -11.00
N GLN A 32 1.49 -9.00 -10.10
CA GLN A 32 2.43 -9.63 -9.16
C GLN A 32 1.76 -9.88 -7.81
N SER A 33 1.18 -11.07 -7.63
CA SER A 33 0.40 -11.44 -6.44
C SER A 33 1.23 -12.02 -5.29
N GLU A 34 2.51 -12.28 -5.50
CA GLU A 34 3.36 -12.88 -4.45
C GLU A 34 3.87 -11.77 -3.51
N PRO A 35 3.72 -11.90 -2.18
CA PRO A 35 4.20 -10.88 -1.23
C PRO A 35 5.68 -10.52 -1.38
N SER A 36 6.52 -11.48 -1.78
CA SER A 36 7.95 -11.26 -2.04
C SER A 36 8.24 -10.32 -3.22
N GLN A 37 7.24 -10.04 -4.06
CA GLN A 37 7.34 -9.09 -5.18
C GLN A 37 6.90 -7.67 -4.80
N ALA A 38 6.31 -7.48 -3.61
CA ALA A 38 5.83 -6.19 -3.14
C ALA A 38 6.97 -5.33 -2.59
N THR A 39 7.78 -4.79 -3.50
CA THR A 39 8.97 -3.98 -3.16
C THR A 39 8.68 -2.48 -3.10
N MET A 40 7.48 -2.04 -3.45
CA MET A 40 7.08 -0.63 -3.38
C MET A 40 6.27 -0.39 -2.11
N MET A 41 6.44 0.80 -1.53
CA MET A 41 5.90 1.13 -0.22
C MET A 41 5.19 2.48 -0.22
N GLY A 42 4.10 2.54 0.55
CA GLY A 42 3.41 3.75 0.97
C GLY A 42 3.34 3.81 2.50
N TYR A 43 3.00 4.99 3.03
CA TYR A 43 2.91 5.23 4.47
C TYR A 43 1.61 5.92 4.83
N SER A 44 1.04 5.58 5.99
CA SER A 44 -0.09 6.30 6.57
C SER A 44 -0.08 6.23 8.09
N GLU A 45 -0.44 7.34 8.74
CA GLU A 45 -0.72 7.41 10.19
C GLU A 45 -2.22 7.23 10.47
N THR A 46 -2.99 6.85 9.45
CA THR A 46 -4.43 6.59 9.54
C THR A 46 -4.78 5.29 8.82
N ASN A 47 -6.02 4.80 9.00
CA ASN A 47 -6.50 3.57 8.38
C ASN A 47 -6.93 3.71 6.91
N ASN A 48 -6.41 4.72 6.22
CA ASN A 48 -6.64 4.96 4.81
C ASN A 48 -5.35 5.43 4.14
N TRP A 49 -5.21 5.13 2.86
CA TRP A 49 -4.10 5.58 2.03
C TRP A 49 -4.54 5.70 0.57
N LYS A 50 -3.89 6.60 -0.18
CA LYS A 50 -4.18 6.85 -1.59
C LYS A 50 -2.90 6.74 -2.43
N LEU A 51 -2.89 5.78 -3.35
CA LEU A 51 -1.87 5.70 -4.39
C LEU A 51 -2.28 6.60 -5.56
N LEU A 52 -1.58 7.73 -5.70
CA LEU A 52 -1.80 8.64 -6.81
C LEU A 52 -1.54 7.95 -8.15
N LYS A 53 -2.35 8.26 -9.16
CA LYS A 53 -2.25 7.69 -10.51
C LYS A 53 -0.84 7.76 -11.11
N ALA A 54 -0.12 8.85 -10.88
CA ALA A 54 1.24 9.04 -11.38
C ALA A 54 2.25 8.05 -10.79
N ASN A 55 1.93 7.47 -9.63
CA ASN A 55 2.76 6.53 -8.89
C ASN A 55 2.27 5.08 -9.03
N ILE A 56 1.16 4.84 -9.74
CA ILE A 56 0.72 3.48 -10.05
C ILE A 56 1.78 2.84 -10.97
N PRO A 57 2.24 1.61 -10.67
CA PRO A 57 3.17 0.88 -11.53
C PRO A 57 2.64 0.77 -12.96
N SER A 58 3.54 0.73 -13.94
CA SER A 58 3.15 0.59 -15.35
C SER A 58 2.21 -0.62 -15.53
N SER A 59 1.01 -0.35 -16.06
CA SER A 59 -0.07 -1.32 -16.14
C SER A 59 -0.93 -1.08 -17.38
N LYS A 60 -1.68 -2.11 -17.78
CA LYS A 60 -2.66 -2.11 -18.88
C LYS A 60 -4.07 -2.32 -18.31
N PRO A 61 -5.12 -1.97 -19.08
CA PRO A 61 -6.48 -2.40 -18.75
C PRO A 61 -6.56 -3.88 -18.43
N ASN A 62 -7.34 -4.21 -17.39
CA ASN A 62 -7.53 -5.54 -16.80
C ASN A 62 -6.35 -6.10 -16.00
N ASP A 63 -5.21 -5.41 -15.93
CA ASP A 63 -4.16 -5.78 -14.98
C ASP A 63 -4.63 -5.57 -13.54
N GLN A 64 -4.09 -6.36 -12.63
CA GLN A 64 -4.38 -6.24 -11.20
C GLN A 64 -3.21 -5.62 -10.45
N ILE A 65 -3.53 -4.77 -9.48
CA ILE A 65 -2.57 -4.26 -8.49
C ILE A 65 -2.93 -4.86 -7.14
N PHE A 66 -1.96 -5.54 -6.51
CA PHE A 66 -2.11 -6.15 -5.20
C PHE A 66 -1.50 -5.25 -4.13
N LEU A 67 -2.24 -5.04 -3.04
CA LEU A 67 -1.82 -4.22 -1.91
C LEU A 67 -1.94 -5.03 -0.61
N TYR A 68 -0.97 -4.81 0.27
CA TYR A 68 -0.89 -5.38 1.61
C TYR A 68 -0.67 -4.26 2.61
N VAL A 69 -1.11 -4.45 3.85
CA VAL A 69 -0.91 -3.49 4.94
C VAL A 69 -0.17 -4.18 6.07
N GLN A 70 0.82 -3.49 6.61
CA GLN A 70 1.53 -3.86 7.82
C GLN A 70 1.40 -2.73 8.84
N GLY A 71 0.94 -3.04 10.05
CA GLY A 71 0.76 -2.08 11.14
C GLY A 71 2.01 -1.98 12.02
N PHE A 72 2.27 -0.79 12.57
CA PHE A 72 3.40 -0.50 13.45
C PHE A 72 2.92 0.26 14.69
N SER A 73 3.54 -0.02 15.85
CA SER A 73 3.23 0.67 17.12
C SER A 73 3.87 2.05 17.24
N GLU A 74 4.72 2.43 16.28
CA GLU A 74 5.45 3.69 16.23
C GLU A 74 5.22 4.46 14.92
N VAL A 75 5.71 5.70 14.85
CA VAL A 75 5.68 6.56 13.65
C VAL A 75 6.99 6.40 12.89
N GLY A 76 6.93 6.33 11.57
CA GLY A 76 8.12 6.24 10.73
C GLY A 76 8.97 7.52 10.74
N GLN A 77 10.28 7.38 10.53
CA GLN A 77 11.22 8.51 10.49
C GLN A 77 11.64 8.83 9.06
N GLY A 78 11.67 10.11 8.71
CA GLY A 78 12.05 10.56 7.37
C GLY A 78 11.41 11.90 7.00
N SER A 79 11.91 12.51 5.94
CA SER A 79 11.43 13.80 5.42
C SER A 79 10.16 13.66 4.56
N ASN A 80 9.86 12.43 4.12
CA ASN A 80 8.69 12.11 3.31
C ASN A 80 8.17 10.70 3.63
N ASP A 81 7.00 10.37 3.08
CA ASP A 81 6.30 9.11 3.33
C ASP A 81 7.09 7.87 2.89
N ILE A 82 7.89 7.97 1.82
CA ILE A 82 8.73 6.85 1.33
C ILE A 82 9.84 6.56 2.34
N GLU A 83 10.53 7.61 2.81
CA GLU A 83 11.57 7.48 3.83
C GLU A 83 11.01 6.92 5.14
N LYS A 84 9.83 7.40 5.57
CA LYS A 84 9.14 6.87 6.77
C LYS A 84 8.81 5.39 6.65
N ALA A 85 8.26 4.96 5.50
CA ALA A 85 7.96 3.56 5.26
C ALA A 85 9.22 2.69 5.24
N ALA A 86 10.27 3.15 4.56
CA ALA A 86 11.55 2.43 4.48
C ALA A 86 12.18 2.28 5.88
N TYR A 87 12.17 3.34 6.70
CA TYR A 87 12.67 3.28 8.07
C TYR A 87 11.96 2.19 8.89
N LEU A 88 10.64 2.15 8.87
CA LEU A 88 9.87 1.13 9.62
C LEU A 88 10.15 -0.28 9.09
N ASN A 89 10.24 -0.45 7.77
CA ASN A 89 10.50 -1.74 7.15
C ASN A 89 11.89 -2.30 7.48
N GLU A 90 12.90 -1.44 7.68
CA GLU A 90 14.28 -1.83 7.94
C GLU A 90 14.63 -1.91 9.43
N HIS A 91 13.95 -1.11 10.28
CA HIS A 91 14.37 -0.89 11.67
C HIS A 91 13.32 -1.26 12.72
N SER A 92 12.10 -1.61 12.32
CA SER A 92 11.01 -1.88 13.26
C SER A 92 10.37 -3.24 13.01
N PHE A 93 9.79 -3.81 14.07
CA PHE A 93 8.96 -5.02 13.97
C PHE A 93 7.50 -4.62 13.85
N GLY A 94 6.97 -4.69 12.62
CA GLY A 94 5.55 -4.52 12.36
C GLY A 94 4.73 -5.77 12.67
N SER A 95 3.42 -5.68 12.49
CA SER A 95 2.51 -6.82 12.48
C SER A 95 2.86 -7.81 11.37
N GLU A 96 2.20 -8.97 11.38
CA GLU A 96 2.05 -9.75 10.15
C GLU A 96 1.35 -8.90 9.08
N TRP A 97 1.67 -9.16 7.81
CA TRP A 97 1.01 -8.48 6.71
C TRP A 97 -0.46 -8.91 6.61
N SER A 98 -1.31 -7.99 6.19
CA SER A 98 -2.70 -8.32 5.89
C SER A 98 -2.80 -9.32 4.74
N THR A 99 -3.94 -10.00 4.64
CA THR A 99 -4.34 -10.60 3.36
C THR A 99 -4.34 -9.55 2.26
N ALA A 100 -3.91 -9.91 1.05
CA ALA A 100 -3.90 -9.01 -0.09
C ALA A 100 -5.31 -8.49 -0.40
N VAL A 101 -5.42 -7.23 -0.81
CA VAL A 101 -6.54 -6.75 -1.60
C VAL A 101 -6.03 -6.46 -3.01
N SER A 102 -6.85 -6.71 -4.02
CA SER A 102 -6.51 -6.39 -5.40
C SER A 102 -7.53 -5.43 -6.02
N VAL A 103 -7.07 -4.53 -6.86
CA VAL A 103 -7.91 -3.74 -7.77
C VAL A 103 -7.57 -4.07 -9.21
N THR A 104 -8.58 -4.05 -10.07
CA THR A 104 -8.41 -4.22 -11.51
C THR A 104 -8.34 -2.84 -12.17
N ILE A 105 -7.32 -2.60 -12.98
CA ILE A 105 -7.18 -1.37 -13.76
C ILE A 105 -8.30 -1.32 -14.81
N PRO A 106 -9.17 -0.29 -14.80
CA PRO A 106 -10.30 -0.24 -15.70
C PRO A 106 -9.85 -0.11 -17.15
N ALA A 107 -10.63 -0.70 -18.06
CA ALA A 107 -10.59 -0.29 -19.46
C ALA A 107 -11.12 1.15 -19.53
N LYS A 108 -10.31 2.04 -20.11
CA LYS A 108 -10.76 3.40 -20.43
C LYS A 108 -11.92 3.37 -21.40
#